data_AF-A0A2N9N0R8-F1
#
_entry.id   AF-A0A2N9N0R8-F1
#
_cell.length_a   1.000
_cell.length_b   1.000
_cell.length_c   1.000
_cell.angle_alpha   90.00
_cell.angle_beta   90.00
_cell.angle_gamma   90.00
#
_symmetry.space_group_name_H-M   'P 1'
#
loop_
_entity.id
_entity.type
_entity.pdbx_description
1 polymer ?
#
loop_
_entity_poly.entity_id
_entity_poly.type
_entity_poly.pdbx_seq_one_letter_code
_entity_poly.pdbx_strand_id
1 'polypeptide(L)'
;MKFISGVVLGVVLSAGTWTLMAQNERAMHPRIAAAITAIKDARAYMVAAPHDFGGHKAEAIRASDEAIRQLNFALAYRAREDRK
;
A
#
# COMPACT_ATOMS: atom_id res chain seq x y z
N MET A 1 -7.98 -11.98 -41.06
CA MET A 1 -7.84 -11.14 -39.84
C MET A 1 -7.69 -12.03 -38.61
N LYS A 2 -6.48 -12.52 -38.28
CA LYS A 2 -6.23 -13.36 -37.09
C LYS A 2 -4.78 -13.25 -36.59
N PHE A 3 -4.32 -12.08 -36.14
CA PHE A 3 -2.97 -11.93 -35.55
C PHE A 3 -2.88 -10.88 -34.42
N ILE A 4 -3.97 -10.60 -33.69
CA ILE A 4 -3.96 -9.59 -32.59
C ILE A 4 -4.26 -10.22 -31.21
N SER A 5 -4.35 -11.54 -31.11
CA SER A 5 -4.74 -12.21 -29.85
C SER A 5 -3.59 -12.55 -28.91
N GLY A 6 -2.34 -12.57 -29.38
CA GLY A 6 -1.19 -13.03 -28.58
C GLY A 6 -0.62 -11.98 -27.62
N VAL A 7 -0.73 -10.69 -27.95
CA VAL A 7 -0.11 -9.61 -27.15
C VAL A 7 -0.94 -9.25 -25.93
N VAL A 8 -2.28 -9.35 -26.01
CA VAL A 8 -3.18 -8.98 -24.90
C VAL A 8 -3.06 -9.95 -23.73
N LEU A 9 -2.78 -11.24 -23.98
CA LEU A 9 -2.61 -12.24 -22.92
C LEU A 9 -1.25 -12.11 -22.20
N GLY A 10 -0.20 -11.74 -22.93
CA GLY A 10 1.15 -11.57 -22.36
C GLY A 10 1.25 -10.40 -21.37
N VAL A 11 0.51 -9.32 -21.61
CA VAL A 11 0.50 -8.14 -20.72
C VAL A 11 -0.23 -8.43 -19.41
N VAL A 12 -1.31 -9.22 -19.44
CA VAL A 12 -2.09 -9.58 -18.24
C VAL A 12 -1.31 -10.53 -17.32
N LEU A 13 -0.56 -11.49 -17.88
CA LEU A 13 0.30 -12.39 -17.09
C LEU A 13 1.50 -11.66 -16.47
N SER A 14 2.01 -10.62 -17.13
CA SER A 14 3.14 -9.83 -16.63
C SER A 14 2.76 -8.88 -15.49
N ALA A 15 1.55 -8.33 -15.50
CA ALA A 15 1.06 -7.41 -14.47
C ALA A 15 0.65 -8.14 -13.17
N GLY A 16 0.26 -9.42 -13.26
CA GLY A 16 -0.15 -10.23 -12.10
C GLY A 16 0.98 -10.65 -11.16
N THR A 17 2.24 -10.67 -11.63
CA THR A 17 3.39 -11.02 -10.77
C THR A 17 3.73 -9.90 -9.79
N TRP A 18 3.52 -8.63 -10.15
CA TRP A 18 3.82 -7.49 -9.29
C TRP A 18 2.89 -7.41 -8.07
N THR A 19 1.61 -7.76 -8.24
CA THR A 19 0.63 -7.78 -7.14
C THR A 19 0.86 -8.94 -6.17
N LEU A 20 1.17 -10.13 -6.67
CA LEU A 20 1.49 -11.31 -5.84
C LEU A 20 2.76 -11.08 -4.99
N MET A 21 3.77 -10.44 -5.55
CA MET A 21 5.03 -10.16 -4.85
C MET A 21 4.87 -9.13 -3.72
N ALA A 22 4.10 -8.05 -3.95
CA ALA A 22 3.79 -7.07 -2.91
C ALA A 22 2.93 -7.66 -1.76
N GLN A 23 2.13 -8.68 -2.06
CA GLN A 23 1.40 -9.44 -1.04
C GLN A 23 2.33 -10.36 -0.23
N ASN A 24 3.33 -10.98 -0.86
CA ASN A 24 4.31 -11.83 -0.18
C ASN A 24 5.15 -11.04 0.84
N GLU A 25 5.58 -9.82 0.50
CA GLU A 25 6.37 -9.00 1.41
C GLU A 25 5.61 -8.56 2.66
N ARG A 26 4.33 -8.18 2.50
CA ARG A 26 3.46 -7.89 3.65
C ARG A 26 3.27 -9.10 4.56
N ALA A 27 3.30 -10.31 4.00
CA ALA A 27 3.28 -11.55 4.77
C ALA A 27 4.61 -11.81 5.51
N MET A 28 5.76 -11.43 4.93
CA MET A 28 7.08 -11.49 5.58
C MET A 28 7.26 -10.44 6.67
N HIS A 29 6.54 -9.32 6.58
CA HIS A 29 6.59 -8.21 7.54
C HIS A 29 5.23 -7.88 8.15
N PRO A 30 4.62 -8.82 8.91
CA PRO A 30 3.25 -8.69 9.39
C PRO A 30 3.05 -7.49 10.33
N ARG A 31 4.09 -7.09 11.08
CA ARG A 31 4.02 -5.92 11.97
C ARG A 31 3.88 -4.60 11.20
N ILE A 32 4.60 -4.45 10.08
CA ILE A 32 4.50 -3.24 9.24
C ILE A 32 3.15 -3.23 8.51
N ALA A 33 2.69 -4.38 8.00
CA ALA A 33 1.38 -4.49 7.35
C ALA A 33 0.22 -4.18 8.34
N ALA A 34 0.30 -4.68 9.57
CA ALA A 34 -0.66 -4.38 10.63
C ALA A 34 -0.65 -2.88 10.99
N ALA A 35 0.53 -2.26 11.11
CA ALA A 35 0.64 -0.83 11.38
C ALA A 35 0.00 0.02 10.27
N ILE A 36 0.26 -0.30 8.99
CA ILE A 36 -0.39 0.39 7.85
C ILE A 36 -1.92 0.28 7.94
N THR A 37 -2.43 -0.90 8.31
CA THR A 37 -3.87 -1.13 8.44
C THR A 37 -4.47 -0.30 9.56
N ALA A 38 -3.84 -0.30 10.74
CA ALA A 38 -4.28 0.49 11.89
C ALA A 38 -4.26 2.00 11.60
N ILE A 39 -3.23 2.51 10.92
CA ILE A 39 -3.14 3.94 10.56
C ILE A 39 -4.22 4.31 9.53
N LYS A 40 -4.52 3.43 8.57
CA LYS A 40 -5.61 3.65 7.61
C LYS A 40 -6.97 3.74 8.29
N ASP A 41 -7.22 2.86 9.26
CA ASP A 41 -8.45 2.85 10.05
C ASP A 41 -8.58 4.14 10.87
N ALA A 42 -7.54 4.52 11.61
CA ALA A 42 -7.49 5.77 12.34
C ALA A 42 -7.73 6.99 11.43
N ARG A 43 -7.09 7.04 10.27
CA ARG A 43 -7.32 8.11 9.28
C ARG A 43 -8.76 8.15 8.81
N ALA A 44 -9.37 7.01 8.49
CA ALA A 44 -10.76 6.95 8.05
C ALA A 44 -11.72 7.48 9.13
N TYR A 45 -11.49 7.08 10.38
CA TYR A 45 -12.22 7.61 11.53
C TYR A 45 -12.08 9.13 11.66
N MET A 46 -10.85 9.66 11.57
CA MET A 46 -10.59 11.10 11.67
C MET A 46 -11.29 11.87 10.53
N VAL A 47 -11.27 11.36 9.31
CA VAL A 47 -11.97 11.97 8.15
C VAL A 47 -13.47 12.04 8.40
N ALA A 48 -14.07 10.95 8.87
CA ALA A 48 -15.51 10.83 9.12
C ALA A 48 -16.00 11.63 10.34
N ALA A 49 -15.12 11.92 11.30
CA ALA A 49 -15.49 12.63 12.52
C ALA A 49 -16.00 14.06 12.21
N PRO A 50 -17.11 14.51 12.82
CA PRO A 50 -17.67 15.84 12.54
C PRO A 50 -16.90 16.99 13.22
N HIS A 51 -16.04 16.68 14.19
CA HIS A 51 -15.28 17.66 14.96
C HIS A 51 -13.78 17.64 14.60
N ASP A 52 -13.08 18.72 14.94
CA ASP A 52 -11.67 18.95 14.56
C ASP A 52 -10.67 18.53 15.66
N PHE A 53 -11.13 17.85 16.72
CA PHE A 53 -10.28 17.37 17.83
C PHE A 53 -9.36 18.47 18.41
N GLY A 54 -9.88 19.68 18.58
CA GLY A 54 -9.10 20.82 19.08
C GLY A 54 -8.17 21.48 18.05
N GLY A 55 -8.40 21.28 16.75
CA GLY A 55 -7.59 21.86 15.67
C GLY A 55 -6.62 20.86 15.02
N HIS A 56 -6.63 19.60 15.45
CA HIS A 56 -5.63 18.60 15.08
C HIS A 56 -6.06 17.66 13.95
N LYS A 57 -7.31 17.71 13.49
CA LYS A 57 -7.82 16.73 12.52
C LYS A 57 -7.02 16.75 11.22
N ALA A 58 -6.85 17.94 10.65
CA ALA A 58 -6.17 18.09 9.36
C ALA A 58 -4.72 17.61 9.41
N GLU A 59 -3.99 17.98 10.47
CA GLU A 59 -2.60 17.58 10.65
C GLU A 59 -2.47 16.07 10.93
N ALA A 60 -3.35 15.50 11.76
CA ALA A 60 -3.35 14.07 12.05
C ALA A 60 -3.61 13.23 10.79
N ILE A 61 -4.52 13.66 9.91
CA ILE A 61 -4.78 13.01 8.63
C ILE A 61 -3.52 13.06 7.75
N ARG A 62 -2.89 14.24 7.64
CA ARG A 62 -1.67 14.43 6.84
C ARG A 62 -0.51 13.57 7.37
N ALA A 63 -0.32 13.53 8.68
CA ALA A 63 0.70 12.70 9.32
C ALA A 63 0.44 11.20 9.09
N SER A 64 -0.83 10.78 9.13
CA SER A 64 -1.22 9.40 8.83
C SER A 64 -0.91 9.01 7.39
N ASP A 65 -1.21 9.89 6.43
CA ASP A 65 -0.89 9.68 5.01
C ASP A 65 0.62 9.55 4.78
N GLU A 66 1.41 10.41 5.44
CA GLU A 66 2.86 10.35 5.38
C GLU A 66 3.43 9.07 6.00
N ALA A 67 2.93 8.66 7.17
CA ALA A 67 3.36 7.42 7.82
C ALA A 67 3.06 6.19 6.95
N ILE A 68 1.86 6.11 6.36
CA ILE A 68 1.50 5.03 5.42
C ILE A 68 2.46 5.01 4.24
N ARG A 69 2.79 6.16 3.66
CA ARG A 69 3.70 6.27 2.52
C ARG A 69 5.10 5.74 2.86
N GLN A 70 5.67 6.16 3.98
CA GLN A 70 7.01 5.73 4.41
C GLN A 70 7.06 4.24 4.73
N LEU A 71 6.03 3.69 5.39
CA LEU A 71 5.97 2.26 5.68
C LEU A 71 5.87 1.41 4.40
N ASN A 72 5.17 1.89 3.37
CA ASN A 72 5.16 1.20 2.07
C ASN A 72 6.52 1.28 1.37
N PHE A 73 7.26 2.38 1.49
CA PHE A 73 8.64 2.46 0.98
C PHE A 73 9.59 1.50 1.70
N ALA A 74 9.47 1.36 3.02
CA ALA A 74 10.25 0.40 3.79
C ALA A 74 9.99 -1.04 3.31
N LEU A 75 8.73 -1.43 3.10
CA LEU A 75 8.39 -2.74 2.53
C LEU A 75 8.97 -2.91 1.12
N ALA A 76 8.85 -1.90 0.26
CA ALA A 76 9.36 -1.97 -1.11
C ALA A 76 10.88 -2.06 -1.17
N TYR A 77 11.60 -1.46 -0.22
CA TYR A 77 13.06 -1.57 -0.12
C TYR A 77 13.46 -2.99 0.28
N ARG A 78 12.84 -3.57 1.31
CA ARG A 78 13.14 -4.94 1.76
C ARG A 78 12.85 -6.00 0.70
N ALA A 79 11.71 -5.88 0.01
CA ALA A 79 11.40 -6.72 -1.15
C ALA A 79 12.44 -6.65 -2.28
N ARG A 80 13.24 -5.58 -2.36
CA ARG A 80 14.34 -5.46 -3.32
C ARG A 80 15.65 -6.02 -2.78
N GLU A 81 15.93 -5.87 -1.47
CA GLU A 81 17.12 -6.43 -0.83
C GLU A 81 17.06 -7.95 -0.77
N ASP A 82 15.92 -8.55 -0.44
CA ASP A 82 15.74 -10.00 -0.37
C ASP A 82 15.91 -10.71 -1.75
N ARG A 83 15.97 -9.93 -2.84
CA ARG A 83 16.22 -10.42 -4.21
C ARG A 83 17.69 -10.34 -4.64
N LYS A 84 18.59 -9.84 -3.81
CA LYS A 84 20.04 -9.82 -4.06
C LYS A 84 20.70 -11.06 -3.46
#